data_AF-A0A7V0MGB1-F1
#
_entry.id   AF-A0A7V0MGB1-F1
#
_cell.length_a   1.000
_cell.length_b   1.000
_cell.length_c   1.000
_cell.angle_alpha   90.00
_cell.angle_beta   90.00
_cell.angle_gamma   90.00
#
_symmetry.space_group_name_H-M   'P 1'
#
loop_
_entity.id
_entity.type
_entity.pdbx_description
1 polymer ?
#
loop_
_entity_poly.entity_id
_entity_poly.type
_entity_poly.pdbx_seq_one_letter_code
_entity_poly.pdbx_strand_id
1 'polypeptide(L)'
;MEEKRQNELREFYHRQLLEDIIPFWMKYSLDRKYGGYFTCLDRDGSVYNTDKYAWLQGRQVWMFSKLYNELEPRPEWLEVATLGVNFIRKHGFDRRGRMYFAFTRDGRPLYKPWNIFSETFAIIGLAEYSRATGDVGILKRAQKLYWNVIRRVKRGDLSTHTVAKTREVETLA
;
A
#
# COMPACT_ATOMS: atom_id res chain seq x y z
N MET A 1 -39.89 -4.02 6.95
CA MET A 1 -39.23 -4.86 5.92
C MET A 1 -37.88 -4.29 5.51
N GLU A 2 -37.78 -2.98 5.26
CA GLU A 2 -36.53 -2.30 4.91
C GLU A 2 -35.43 -2.44 5.99
N GLU A 3 -35.75 -2.17 7.26
CA GLU A 3 -34.80 -2.28 8.37
C GLU A 3 -34.24 -3.71 8.55
N LYS A 4 -35.10 -4.73 8.35
CA LYS A 4 -34.67 -6.14 8.39
C LYS A 4 -33.65 -6.43 7.29
N ARG A 5 -33.92 -5.97 6.07
CA ARG A 5 -33.00 -6.15 4.93
C ARG A 5 -31.68 -5.41 5.13
N GLN A 6 -31.72 -4.20 5.69
CA GLN A 6 -30.53 -3.42 6.03
C GLN A 6 -29.65 -4.14 7.06
N ASN A 7 -30.26 -4.70 8.11
CA ASN A 7 -29.53 -5.49 9.11
C ASN A 7 -28.92 -6.77 8.51
N GLU A 8 -29.65 -7.49 7.65
CA GLU A 8 -29.12 -8.66 6.95
C GLU A 8 -27.90 -8.32 6.07
N LEU A 9 -27.97 -7.20 5.34
CA LEU A 9 -26.87 -6.73 4.50
C LEU A 9 -25.67 -6.28 5.34
N ARG A 10 -25.90 -5.59 6.45
CA ARG A 10 -24.85 -5.20 7.39
C ARG A 10 -24.09 -6.42 7.91
N GLU A 11 -24.81 -7.43 8.39
CA GLU A 11 -24.20 -8.68 8.89
C GLU A 11 -23.50 -9.47 7.78
N PHE A 12 -24.05 -9.46 6.56
CA PHE A 12 -23.39 -10.05 5.41
C PHE A 12 -22.03 -9.39 5.14
N TYR A 13 -21.98 -8.07 4.93
CA TYR A 13 -20.72 -7.38 4.62
C TYR A 13 -19.71 -7.41 5.78
N HIS A 14 -20.19 -7.36 7.02
CA HIS A 14 -19.33 -7.47 8.19
C HIS A 14 -18.62 -8.82 8.24
N ARG A 15 -19.35 -9.93 8.02
CA ARG A 15 -18.77 -11.27 7.94
C ARG A 15 -17.84 -11.42 6.74
N GLN A 16 -18.23 -10.97 5.55
CA GLN A 16 -17.36 -11.03 4.36
C GLN A 16 -16.03 -10.29 4.59
N LEU A 17 -16.07 -9.14 5.26
CA LEU A 17 -14.85 -8.40 5.57
C LEU A 17 -13.96 -9.16 6.56
N LEU A 18 -14.52 -9.58 7.70
CA LEU A 18 -13.73 -10.08 8.83
C LEU A 18 -13.38 -11.58 8.77
N GLU A 19 -14.21 -12.38 8.10
CA GLU A 19 -14.08 -13.84 8.06
C GLU A 19 -13.50 -14.35 6.73
N ASP A 20 -13.48 -13.52 5.69
CA ASP A 20 -12.98 -13.90 4.35
C ASP A 20 -11.87 -12.95 3.87
N ILE A 21 -12.20 -11.69 3.57
CA ILE A 21 -11.29 -10.75 2.89
C ILE A 21 -10.04 -10.46 3.73
N ILE A 22 -10.21 -10.03 4.99
CA ILE A 22 -9.07 -9.68 5.84
C ILE A 22 -8.18 -10.88 6.16
N PRO A 23 -8.73 -12.05 6.55
CA PRO A 23 -7.94 -13.27 6.71
C PRO A 23 -7.14 -13.65 5.46
N PHE A 24 -7.70 -13.51 4.24
CA PHE A 24 -6.98 -13.79 3.00
C PHE A 24 -5.71 -12.94 2.87
N TRP A 25 -5.82 -11.62 3.03
CA TRP A 25 -4.67 -10.72 2.93
C TRP A 25 -3.64 -10.98 4.04
N MET A 26 -4.07 -11.21 5.28
CA MET A 26 -3.17 -11.50 6.39
C MET A 26 -2.40 -12.82 6.20
N LYS A 27 -3.04 -13.82 5.56
CA LYS A 27 -2.44 -15.13 5.35
C LYS A 27 -1.49 -15.16 4.15
N TYR A 28 -1.87 -14.59 3.02
CA TYR A 28 -1.18 -14.84 1.74
C TYR A 28 -0.32 -13.67 1.25
N SER A 29 -0.61 -12.44 1.67
CA SER A 29 0.07 -11.27 1.08
C SER A 29 1.38 -10.87 1.79
N LEU A 30 1.61 -11.27 3.04
CA LEU A 30 2.68 -10.66 3.85
C LEU A 30 4.07 -11.19 3.46
N ASP A 31 4.94 -10.34 2.91
CA ASP A 31 6.34 -10.70 2.70
C ASP A 31 7.16 -10.40 3.95
N ARG A 32 7.12 -11.30 4.93
CA ARG A 32 7.85 -11.14 6.19
C ARG A 32 9.37 -11.12 6.02
N LYS A 33 9.90 -11.61 4.88
CA LYS A 33 11.34 -11.65 4.61
C LYS A 33 11.89 -10.30 4.12
N TYR A 34 11.21 -9.65 3.17
CA TYR A 34 11.67 -8.38 2.59
C TYR A 34 10.83 -7.16 2.98
N GLY A 35 9.76 -7.36 3.75
CA GLY A 35 8.78 -6.32 4.06
C GLY A 35 7.80 -6.09 2.91
N GLY A 36 6.72 -5.39 3.20
CA GLY A 36 5.63 -5.11 2.26
C GLY A 36 4.78 -6.35 1.94
N TYR A 37 4.08 -6.27 0.81
CA TYR A 37 3.05 -7.23 0.45
C TYR A 37 3.18 -7.75 -0.98
N PHE A 38 2.83 -9.02 -1.18
CA PHE A 38 2.52 -9.62 -2.46
C PHE A 38 1.08 -9.30 -2.85
N THR A 39 0.88 -8.90 -4.10
CA THR A 39 -0.44 -8.57 -4.64
C THR A 39 -0.79 -9.40 -5.86
N CYS A 40 0.20 -10.08 -6.43
CA CYS A 40 0.03 -11.02 -7.52
C CYS A 40 -0.19 -12.41 -6.93
N LEU A 41 -1.43 -12.63 -6.48
CA LEU A 41 -1.89 -13.86 -5.83
C LEU A 41 -2.89 -14.56 -6.75
N ASP A 42 -2.73 -15.87 -6.91
CA ASP A 42 -3.70 -16.73 -7.57
C ASP A 42 -4.92 -16.99 -6.66
N ARG A 43 -5.93 -17.68 -7.20
CA ARG A 43 -7.19 -17.96 -6.50
C ARG A 43 -7.00 -18.69 -5.16
N ASP A 44 -5.96 -19.51 -5.04
CA ASP A 44 -5.61 -20.24 -3.83
C ASP A 44 -4.72 -19.46 -2.86
N GLY A 45 -4.31 -18.24 -3.24
CA GLY A 45 -3.38 -17.40 -2.48
C GLY A 45 -1.91 -17.65 -2.78
N SER A 46 -1.56 -18.52 -3.74
CA SER A 46 -0.18 -18.72 -4.16
C SER A 46 0.36 -17.49 -4.89
N VAL A 47 1.64 -17.16 -4.67
CA VAL A 47 2.28 -15.97 -5.24
C VAL A 47 2.83 -16.29 -6.63
N TYR A 48 2.24 -15.74 -7.70
CA TYR A 48 2.73 -15.93 -9.07
C TYR A 48 3.70 -14.83 -9.54
N ASN A 49 3.77 -13.69 -8.85
CA ASN A 49 4.76 -12.65 -9.09
C ASN A 49 5.13 -11.93 -7.78
N THR A 50 6.41 -11.64 -7.59
CA THR A 50 6.96 -11.09 -6.33
C THR A 50 7.27 -9.59 -6.38
N ASP A 51 7.05 -8.94 -7.52
CA ASP A 51 7.16 -7.50 -7.66
C ASP A 51 6.14 -6.79 -6.77
N LYS A 52 6.56 -5.69 -6.15
CA LYS A 52 5.74 -4.89 -5.24
C LYS A 52 5.33 -3.60 -5.90
N TYR A 53 4.05 -3.26 -5.87
CA TYR A 53 3.53 -2.04 -6.48
C TYR A 53 3.19 -0.98 -5.43
N ALA A 54 3.79 0.21 -5.53
CA ALA A 54 3.71 1.27 -4.52
C ALA A 54 2.29 1.63 -4.08
N TRP A 55 1.39 1.82 -5.04
CA TRP A 55 -0.01 2.12 -4.78
C TRP A 55 -0.74 1.07 -3.93
N LEU A 56 -0.44 -0.22 -4.13
CA LEU A 56 -1.05 -1.33 -3.39
C LEU A 56 -0.41 -1.46 -2.00
N GLN A 57 0.88 -1.18 -1.88
CA GLN A 57 1.53 -1.07 -0.56
C GLN A 57 0.84 0.01 0.28
N GLY A 58 0.63 1.20 -0.28
CA GLY A 58 -0.05 2.30 0.42
C GLY A 58 -1.50 1.98 0.78
N ARG A 59 -2.26 1.35 -0.13
CA ARG A 59 -3.65 0.95 0.12
C ARG A 59 -3.79 -0.08 1.23
N GLN A 60 -2.91 -1.08 1.27
CA GLN A 60 -2.98 -2.11 2.31
C GLN A 60 -2.56 -1.54 3.68
N VAL A 61 -1.57 -0.65 3.73
CA VAL A 61 -1.28 0.13 4.96
C VAL A 61 -2.51 0.90 5.43
N TRP A 62 -3.17 1.63 4.52
CA TRP A 62 -4.38 2.40 4.84
C TRP A 62 -5.50 1.50 5.37
N MET A 63 -5.78 0.38 4.68
CA MET A 63 -6.86 -0.53 5.03
C MET A 63 -6.68 -1.08 6.45
N PHE A 64 -5.51 -1.65 6.76
CA PHE A 64 -5.27 -2.22 8.09
C PHE A 64 -5.17 -1.16 9.19
N SER A 65 -4.62 0.02 8.89
CA SER A 65 -4.62 1.14 9.85
C SER A 65 -6.03 1.66 10.13
N LYS A 66 -6.90 1.71 9.12
CA LYS A 66 -8.28 2.16 9.27
C LYS A 66 -9.12 1.16 10.04
N LEU A 67 -8.95 -0.14 9.79
CA LEU A 67 -9.56 -1.20 10.60
C LEU A 67 -9.15 -1.07 12.07
N TYR A 68 -7.86 -0.86 12.33
CA TYR A 68 -7.35 -0.65 13.68
C TYR A 68 -8.00 0.57 14.37
N ASN A 69 -8.14 1.68 13.65
CA ASN A 69 -8.68 2.93 14.18
C ASN A 69 -10.19 2.95 14.36
N GLU A 70 -10.93 2.37 13.40
CA GLU A 70 -12.39 2.59 13.28
C GLU A 70 -13.22 1.37 13.65
N LEU A 71 -12.63 0.17 13.65
CA LEU A 71 -13.34 -1.05 13.96
C LEU A 71 -12.90 -1.62 15.31
N GLU A 72 -11.62 -1.99 15.44
CA GLU A 72 -11.08 -2.57 16.67
C GLU A 72 -9.55 -2.48 16.68
N PRO A 73 -8.91 -2.10 17.81
CA PRO A 73 -7.46 -1.97 17.89
C PRO A 73 -6.74 -3.33 18.02
N ARG A 74 -6.91 -4.22 17.02
CA ARG A 74 -6.28 -5.54 16.99
C ARG A 74 -4.77 -5.43 16.67
N PRO A 75 -3.88 -5.95 17.52
CA PRO A 75 -2.43 -5.87 17.31
C PRO A 75 -1.99 -6.45 15.95
N GLU A 76 -2.63 -7.52 15.49
CA GLU A 76 -2.27 -8.19 14.23
C GLU A 76 -2.53 -7.28 13.01
N TRP A 77 -3.56 -6.43 13.06
CA TRP A 77 -3.81 -5.44 12.00
C TRP A 77 -2.75 -4.36 11.99
N LEU A 78 -2.33 -3.90 13.17
CA LEU A 78 -1.26 -2.92 13.29
C LEU A 78 0.09 -3.48 12.82
N GLU A 79 0.39 -4.74 13.10
CA GLU A 79 1.59 -5.42 12.59
C GLU A 79 1.62 -5.45 11.06
N VAL A 80 0.48 -5.77 10.43
CA VAL A 80 0.35 -5.77 8.96
C VAL A 80 0.60 -4.38 8.39
N ALA A 81 0.00 -3.35 8.98
CA ALA A 81 0.24 -1.97 8.54
C ALA A 81 1.72 -1.56 8.74
N THR A 82 2.32 -1.93 9.87
CA THR A 82 3.72 -1.66 10.20
C THR A 82 4.67 -2.26 9.16
N LEU A 83 4.39 -3.49 8.69
CA LEU A 83 5.18 -4.18 7.67
C LEU A 83 5.25 -3.37 6.36
N GLY A 84 4.13 -2.82 5.90
CA GLY A 84 4.07 -2.00 4.69
C GLY A 84 4.66 -0.61 4.88
N VAL A 85 4.43 0.04 6.02
CA VAL A 85 5.04 1.33 6.34
C VAL A 85 6.55 1.23 6.34
N ASN A 86 7.12 0.20 6.97
CA ASN A 86 8.57 -0.01 7.00
C ASN A 86 9.14 -0.21 5.59
N PHE A 87 8.45 -0.98 4.74
CA PHE A 87 8.84 -1.14 3.33
C PHE A 87 8.81 0.19 2.57
N ILE A 88 7.70 0.93 2.64
CA ILE A 88 7.56 2.25 1.98
C ILE A 88 8.63 3.22 2.46
N ARG A 89 8.92 3.25 3.77
CA ARG A 89 9.92 4.16 4.33
C ARG A 89 11.32 3.89 3.81
N LYS A 90 11.68 2.60 3.69
CA LYS A 90 13.02 2.13 3.34
C LYS A 90 13.27 2.14 1.83
N HIS A 91 12.29 1.72 1.03
CA HIS A 91 12.46 1.49 -0.40
C HIS A 91 11.68 2.47 -1.28
N GLY A 92 10.64 3.12 -0.74
CA GLY A 92 9.61 3.77 -1.54
C GLY A 92 10.05 4.95 -2.38
N PHE A 93 11.14 5.64 -2.05
CA PHE A 93 11.43 6.99 -2.56
C PHE A 93 12.83 7.11 -3.18
N ASP A 94 12.93 7.88 -4.26
CA ASP A 94 14.19 8.32 -4.85
C ASP A 94 14.88 9.39 -3.98
N ARG A 95 16.12 9.75 -4.33
CA ARG A 95 16.89 10.80 -3.64
C ARG A 95 16.24 12.18 -3.71
N ARG A 96 15.30 12.42 -4.64
CA ARG A 96 14.55 13.67 -4.80
C ARG A 96 13.21 13.63 -4.05
N GLY A 97 12.90 12.56 -3.33
CA GLY A 97 11.66 12.38 -2.59
C GLY A 97 10.44 12.14 -3.49
N ARG A 98 10.63 11.57 -4.68
CA ARG A 98 9.54 11.01 -5.50
C ARG A 98 9.39 9.53 -5.21
N MET A 99 8.15 9.08 -5.09
CA MET A 99 7.89 7.66 -4.91
C MET A 99 8.09 6.89 -6.22
N TYR A 100 8.74 5.73 -6.15
CA TYR A 100 8.81 4.78 -7.26
C TYR A 100 7.43 4.12 -7.49
N PHE A 101 7.18 3.65 -8.71
CA PHE A 101 5.92 2.99 -9.05
C PHE A 101 5.88 1.53 -8.59
N ALA A 102 6.97 0.80 -8.80
CA ALA A 102 7.09 -0.61 -8.47
C ALA A 102 8.51 -0.95 -8.03
N PHE A 103 8.66 -2.12 -7.41
CA PHE A 103 9.88 -2.64 -6.85
C PHE A 103 9.99 -4.13 -7.16
N THR A 104 11.21 -4.61 -7.31
CA THR A 104 11.51 -6.04 -7.12
C THR A 104 11.13 -6.46 -5.71
N ARG A 105 11.05 -7.77 -5.46
CA ARG A 105 10.74 -8.31 -4.13
C ARG A 105 11.64 -7.71 -3.03
N ASP A 106 12.93 -7.55 -3.30
CA ASP A 106 13.93 -7.03 -2.36
C ASP A 106 13.97 -5.50 -2.27
N GLY A 107 13.05 -4.81 -2.96
CA GLY A 107 12.86 -3.37 -2.83
C GLY A 107 13.75 -2.53 -3.75
N ARG A 108 14.46 -3.13 -4.72
CA ARG A 108 15.11 -2.36 -5.79
C ARG A 108 14.04 -1.79 -6.72
N PRO A 109 14.11 -0.50 -7.09
CA PRO A 109 13.08 0.14 -7.88
C PRO A 109 13.01 -0.49 -9.28
N LEU A 110 11.78 -0.79 -9.72
CA LEU A 110 11.49 -1.16 -11.09
C LEU A 110 11.14 0.10 -11.86
N TYR A 111 11.70 0.20 -13.06
CA TYR A 111 11.55 1.37 -13.88
C TYR A 111 10.16 1.42 -14.54
N LYS A 112 9.33 2.34 -14.09
CA LYS A 112 8.07 2.75 -14.71
C LYS A 112 7.82 4.23 -14.39
N PRO A 113 7.07 4.97 -15.24
CA PRO A 113 6.88 6.39 -15.05
C PRO A 113 6.32 6.77 -13.69
N TRP A 114 6.73 7.95 -13.20
CA TRP A 114 6.17 8.53 -11.99
C TRP A 114 4.66 8.74 -12.16
N ASN A 115 3.92 8.47 -11.10
CA ASN A 115 2.48 8.62 -11.06
C ASN A 115 2.07 9.16 -9.69
N ILE A 116 1.36 10.30 -9.68
CA ILE A 116 0.85 10.96 -8.47
C ILE A 116 0.07 9.99 -7.58
N PHE A 117 -0.62 8.99 -8.14
CA PHE A 117 -1.41 8.04 -7.37
C PHE A 117 -0.57 7.20 -6.42
N SER A 118 0.68 6.88 -6.77
CA SER A 118 1.59 6.16 -5.85
C SER A 118 1.79 6.97 -4.57
N GLU A 119 2.06 8.26 -4.73
CA GLU A 119 2.24 9.19 -3.61
C GLU A 119 0.93 9.43 -2.87
N THR A 120 -0.20 9.58 -3.56
CA THR A 120 -1.53 9.72 -2.92
C THR A 120 -1.87 8.54 -2.02
N PHE A 121 -1.67 7.30 -2.49
CA PHE A 121 -1.94 6.12 -1.67
C PHE A 121 -0.95 5.98 -0.51
N ALA A 122 0.31 6.37 -0.68
CA ALA A 122 1.25 6.44 0.43
C ALA A 122 0.88 7.54 1.44
N ILE A 123 0.40 8.70 0.98
CA ILE A 123 -0.04 9.80 1.87
C ILE A 123 -1.17 9.32 2.77
N ILE A 124 -2.25 8.77 2.20
CA ILE A 124 -3.40 8.33 3.01
C ILE A 124 -3.02 7.17 3.93
N GLY A 125 -2.19 6.23 3.47
CA GLY A 125 -1.75 5.11 4.31
C GLY A 125 -0.87 5.56 5.47
N LEU A 126 0.12 6.42 5.21
CA LEU A 126 1.00 6.94 6.26
C LEU A 126 0.22 7.83 7.25
N ALA A 127 -0.71 8.66 6.78
CA ALA A 127 -1.54 9.49 7.64
C ALA A 127 -2.43 8.63 8.56
N GLU A 128 -3.10 7.63 8.00
CA GLU A 128 -3.96 6.72 8.76
C GLU A 128 -3.17 5.88 9.78
N TYR A 129 -1.99 5.39 9.38
CA TYR A 129 -1.08 4.68 10.28
C TYR A 129 -0.56 5.59 11.42
N SER A 130 -0.25 6.85 11.12
CA SER A 130 0.18 7.80 12.16
C SER A 130 -0.92 8.08 13.17
N ARG A 131 -2.20 8.02 12.75
CA ARG A 131 -3.36 8.09 13.66
C ARG A 131 -3.44 6.86 14.56
N ALA A 132 -3.18 5.67 14.01
CA ALA A 132 -3.19 4.41 14.76
C ALA A 132 -2.08 4.29 15.81
N THR A 133 -0.92 4.90 15.55
CA THR A 133 0.28 4.75 16.39
C THR A 133 0.64 5.98 17.21
N GLY A 134 0.12 7.16 16.86
CA GLY A 134 0.59 8.43 17.39
C GLY A 134 1.97 8.85 16.85
N ASP A 135 2.52 8.19 15.82
CA ASP A 135 3.84 8.51 15.27
C ASP A 135 3.82 9.83 14.48
N VAL A 136 4.20 10.91 15.18
CA VAL A 136 4.32 12.27 14.63
C VAL A 136 5.36 12.35 13.50
N GLY A 137 6.39 11.50 13.52
CA GLY A 137 7.40 11.44 12.46
C GLY A 137 6.82 10.94 11.13
N ILE A 138 5.95 9.94 11.19
CA ILE A 138 5.23 9.44 10.02
C ILE A 138 4.22 10.47 9.51
N LEU A 139 3.49 11.13 10.41
CA LEU A 139 2.56 12.20 10.03
C LEU A 139 3.28 13.34 9.28
N LYS A 140 4.41 13.81 9.82
CA LYS A 140 5.24 14.84 9.16
C LYS A 140 5.71 14.41 7.77
N ARG A 141 6.05 13.11 7.61
CA ARG A 141 6.45 12.56 6.30
C ARG A 141 5.28 12.55 5.32
N ALA A 142 4.08 12.15 5.76
CA ALA A 142 2.86 12.18 4.95
C ALA A 142 2.51 13.61 4.50
N GLN A 143 2.56 14.58 5.41
CA GLN A 143 2.34 16.00 5.11
C GLN A 143 3.36 16.56 4.14
N LYS A 144 4.66 16.24 4.31
CA LYS A 144 5.71 16.66 3.38
C LYS A 144 5.45 16.10 1.98
N LEU A 145 5.07 14.82 1.89
CA LEU A 145 4.75 14.18 0.61
C LEU A 145 3.53 14.84 -0.05
N TYR A 146 2.48 15.12 0.72
CA TYR A 146 1.29 15.84 0.25
C TYR A 146 1.65 17.21 -0.35
N TRP A 147 2.42 18.02 0.36
CA TRP A 147 2.82 19.33 -0.17
C TRP A 147 3.75 19.23 -1.39
N ASN A 148 4.55 18.16 -1.51
CA ASN A 148 5.31 17.90 -2.73
C ASN A 148 4.40 17.62 -3.92
N VAL A 149 3.39 16.75 -3.75
CA VAL A 149 2.40 16.43 -4.79
C VAL A 149 1.66 17.70 -5.21
N ILE A 150 1.11 18.47 -4.26
CA ILE A 150 0.39 19.71 -4.57
C ILE A 150 1.26 20.70 -5.34
N ARG A 151 2.53 20.87 -4.98
CA ARG A 151 3.46 21.76 -5.71
C ARG A 151 3.72 21.28 -7.13
N ARG A 152 3.83 19.98 -7.38
CA ARG A 152 4.04 19.41 -8.72
C ARG A 152 2.81 19.59 -9.60
N VAL A 153 1.64 19.25 -9.06
CA VAL A 153 0.34 19.42 -9.76
C VAL A 153 0.13 20.89 -10.14
N LYS A 154 0.39 21.84 -9.23
CA LYS A 154 0.28 23.28 -9.53
C LYS A 154 1.25 23.77 -10.62
N ARG A 155 2.36 23.07 -10.85
CA ARG A 155 3.34 23.38 -11.90
C ARG A 155 3.04 22.70 -13.23
N GLY A 156 1.97 21.90 -13.31
CA GLY A 156 1.67 21.08 -14.49
C GLY A 156 2.61 19.87 -14.65
N ASP A 157 3.44 19.57 -13.64
CA ASP A 157 4.31 18.40 -13.64
C ASP A 157 3.49 17.17 -13.23
N LEU A 158 2.81 16.60 -14.23
CA LEU A 158 2.13 15.30 -14.17
C LEU A 158 2.97 14.21 -14.86
N SER A 159 4.25 14.49 -15.11
CA SER A 159 5.06 13.78 -16.10
C SER A 159 5.25 12.29 -15.82
N THR A 160 4.74 11.46 -16.72
CA THR A 160 5.02 10.03 -16.80
C THR A 160 6.30 9.79 -17.61
N HIS A 161 7.45 10.27 -17.14
CA HIS A 161 8.71 10.00 -17.85
C HIS A 161 9.08 8.52 -17.78
N THR A 162 9.25 7.89 -18.95
CA THR A 162 9.74 6.51 -19.08
C THR A 162 11.22 6.53 -19.54
N VAL A 163 12.13 6.00 -18.74
CA VAL A 163 13.57 5.74 -18.87
C VAL A 163 13.77 4.23 -18.75
N ALA A 164 13.49 3.48 -19.81
CA ALA A 164 13.71 2.04 -19.84
C ALA A 164 15.18 1.69 -19.46
N LYS A 165 15.40 0.98 -18.33
CA LYS A 165 16.61 0.18 -18.00
C LYS A 165 16.58 -0.37 -16.55
N THR A 166 15.72 -1.34 -16.24
CA THR A 166 15.86 -2.09 -14.96
C THR A 166 15.76 -3.62 -15.06
N ARG A 167 15.70 -4.18 -16.26
CA ARG A 167 15.95 -5.60 -16.54
C ARG A 167 16.51 -5.70 -17.96
N GLU A 168 17.60 -6.44 -18.16
CA GLU A 168 17.81 -7.10 -19.45
C GLU A 168 16.63 -8.05 -19.61
N VAL A 169 15.90 -7.89 -20.71
CA VAL A 169 14.86 -8.85 -21.06
C VAL A 169 15.63 -10.10 -21.49
N GLU A 170 15.68 -11.13 -20.64
CA GLU A 170 15.95 -12.47 -21.16
C GLU A 170 14.78 -12.79 -22.09
N THR A 171 15.00 -12.60 -23.38
CA THR A 171 14.14 -13.17 -24.41
C THR A 171 14.15 -14.67 -24.17
N LEU A 172 12.97 -15.22 -23.88
CA LEU A 172 12.76 -16.66 -23.94
C LEU A 172 13.21 -17.11 -25.34
N ALA A 173 14.30 -17.86 -25.39
CA ALA A 173 14.75 -18.57 -26.57
C ALA A 173 13.77 -19.70 -26.90
#